data_AF-X6LBT7-F1
#
_entry.id   AF-X6LBT7-F1
#
_cell.length_a   1.000
_cell.length_b   1.000
_cell.length_c   1.000
_cell.angle_alpha   90.00
_cell.angle_beta   90.00
_cell.angle_gamma   90.00
#
_symmetry.space_group_name_H-M   'P 1'
#
loop_
_entity.id
_entity.type
_entity.pdbx_description
1 polymer ?
#
loop_
_entity_poly.entity_id
_entity_poly.type
_entity_poly.pdbx_seq_one_letter_code
_entity_poly.pdbx_strand_id
1 'polypeptide(L)'
;MLNIINESSEEEVNAKNNVALKLTTFVYDQLCKFNPKEMKGHAIYVILFEYFKKHIMGIMNPASCADVISIIKRIKETRIRRRYNDVTSS
;
A
#
# COMPACT_ATOMS: atom_id res chain seq x y z
N MET A 1 -30.92 -17.60 -7.24
CA MET A 1 -29.50 -17.32 -7.57
C MET A 1 -29.32 -15.82 -7.43
N LEU A 2 -28.53 -15.23 -6.55
CA LEU A 2 -27.17 -15.53 -6.08
C LEU A 2 -27.01 -14.97 -4.65
N ASN A 3 -26.60 -15.81 -3.70
CA ASN A 3 -25.99 -15.35 -2.45
C ASN A 3 -24.59 -15.96 -2.40
N ILE A 4 -23.59 -15.19 -2.82
CA ILE A 4 -22.19 -15.46 -2.50
C ILE A 4 -21.60 -14.13 -2.07
N ILE A 5 -21.98 -13.69 -0.86
CA ILE A 5 -21.11 -12.80 -0.10
C ILE A 5 -20.11 -13.76 0.53
N ASN A 6 -18.92 -13.80 -0.07
CA ASN A 6 -17.80 -14.58 0.39
C ASN A 6 -17.37 -14.01 1.74
N GLU A 7 -17.90 -14.58 2.81
CA GLU A 7 -17.52 -14.30 4.21
C GLU A 7 -16.11 -14.87 4.42
N SER A 8 -15.09 -14.15 3.92
CA SER A 8 -13.72 -14.43 4.34
C SER A 8 -13.62 -14.02 5.80
N SER A 9 -13.27 -14.96 6.68
CA SER A 9 -13.14 -14.72 8.11
C SER A 9 -12.22 -13.51 8.36
N GLU A 10 -12.50 -12.75 9.42
CA GLU A 10 -11.73 -11.56 9.79
C GLU A 10 -10.22 -11.86 9.92
N GLU A 11 -9.89 -13.09 10.33
CA GLU A 11 -8.53 -13.62 10.40
C GLU A 11 -7.84 -13.70 9.03
N GLU A 12 -8.57 -14.14 8.00
CA GLU A 12 -8.06 -14.24 6.63
C GLU A 12 -7.86 -12.84 6.01
N VAL A 13 -8.75 -11.89 6.33
CA VAL A 13 -8.63 -10.48 5.94
C VAL A 13 -7.44 -9.83 6.64
N ASN A 14 -7.23 -10.08 7.93
CA ASN A 14 -6.11 -9.56 8.69
C ASN A 14 -4.76 -10.14 8.23
N ALA A 15 -4.72 -11.44 7.91
CA ALA A 15 -3.54 -12.09 7.34
C ALA A 15 -3.16 -11.52 5.95
N LYS A 16 -4.15 -11.32 5.07
CA LYS A 16 -3.96 -10.69 3.75
C LYS A 16 -3.46 -9.25 3.89
N ASN A 17 -3.99 -8.48 4.85
CA ASN A 17 -3.53 -7.13 5.15
C ASN A 17 -2.07 -7.11 5.64
N ASN A 18 -1.66 -8.08 6.46
CA ASN A 18 -0.28 -8.20 6.93
C ASN A 18 0.70 -8.44 5.76
N VAL A 19 0.35 -9.32 4.82
CA VAL A 19 1.17 -9.58 3.62
C VAL A 19 1.27 -8.35 2.73
N ALA A 20 0.16 -7.67 2.44
CA ALA A 20 0.15 -6.46 1.62
C ALA A 20 0.99 -5.33 2.25
N LEU A 21 0.94 -5.18 3.58
CA LEU A 21 1.76 -4.22 4.30
C LEU A 21 3.24 -4.57 4.22
N LYS A 22 3.62 -5.83 4.46
CA LYS A 22 5.01 -6.30 4.35
C LYS A 22 5.57 -6.09 2.95
N LEU A 23 4.79 -6.42 1.92
CA LEU A 23 5.20 -6.22 0.52
C LEU A 23 5.35 -4.73 0.20
N THR A 24 4.42 -3.90 0.66
CA THR A 24 4.49 -2.43 0.50
C THR A 24 5.77 -1.86 1.13
N THR A 25 6.06 -2.26 2.36
CA THR A 25 7.29 -1.85 3.06
C THR A 25 8.54 -2.33 2.33
N PHE A 26 8.55 -3.59 1.86
CA PHE A 26 9.67 -4.13 1.09
C PHE A 26 9.93 -3.33 -0.19
N VAL A 27 8.89 -3.07 -0.99
CA VAL A 27 9.03 -2.33 -2.25
C VAL A 27 9.57 -0.92 -1.98
N TYR A 28 9.03 -0.22 -0.98
CA TYR A 28 9.52 1.11 -0.61
C TYR A 28 11.00 1.09 -0.20
N ASP A 29 11.39 0.16 0.66
CA ASP A 29 12.77 0.02 1.13
C ASP A 29 13.74 -0.29 -0.01
N GLN A 30 13.35 -1.18 -0.94
CA GLN A 30 14.15 -1.45 -2.12
C GLN A 30 14.29 -0.21 -2.99
N LEU A 31 13.21 0.52 -3.29
CA LEU A 31 13.30 1.74 -4.10
C LEU A 31 14.19 2.82 -3.46
N CYS A 32 14.27 2.89 -2.13
CA CYS A 32 15.13 3.85 -1.44
C CYS A 32 16.61 3.43 -1.39
N LYS A 33 16.90 2.13 -1.27
CA LYS A 33 18.25 1.62 -0.94
C LYS A 33 18.93 0.88 -2.09
N PHE A 34 18.15 0.30 -2.99
CA PHE A 34 18.67 -0.49 -4.09
C PHE A 34 19.18 0.44 -5.20
N ASN A 35 20.51 0.40 -5.41
CA ASN A 35 21.18 1.19 -6.44
C ASN A 35 21.83 0.24 -7.47
N PRO A 36 21.05 -0.29 -8.43
CA PRO A 36 21.55 -1.27 -9.38
C PRO A 36 22.60 -0.67 -10.31
N LYS A 37 23.67 -1.44 -10.58
CA LYS A 37 24.70 -1.07 -11.57
C LYS A 37 24.52 -1.80 -12.91
N GLU A 38 23.91 -2.98 -12.87
CA GLU A 38 23.72 -3.83 -14.04
C GLU A 38 22.32 -3.68 -14.61
N MET A 39 22.17 -3.96 -15.91
CA MET A 39 20.90 -3.84 -16.63
C MET A 39 19.78 -4.69 -16.01
N LYS A 40 20.09 -5.91 -15.54
CA LYS A 40 19.12 -6.77 -14.86
C LYS A 40 18.57 -6.13 -13.58
N GLY A 41 19.44 -5.47 -12.81
CA GLY A 41 19.03 -4.74 -11.62
C GLY A 41 18.14 -3.54 -11.96
N HIS A 42 18.45 -2.81 -13.03
CA HIS A 42 17.61 -1.72 -13.50
C HIS A 42 16.21 -2.22 -13.91
N ALA A 43 16.12 -3.36 -14.59
CA ALA A 43 14.83 -3.96 -14.94
C ALA A 43 14.00 -4.30 -13.69
N ILE A 44 14.63 -4.85 -12.65
CA ILE A 44 13.98 -5.11 -11.36
C ILE A 44 13.49 -3.80 -10.72
N TYR A 45 14.33 -2.76 -10.71
CA TYR A 45 13.95 -1.45 -10.16
C TYR A 45 12.72 -0.86 -10.87
N VAL A 46 12.66 -0.95 -12.21
CA VAL A 46 11.50 -0.49 -12.99
C VAL A 46 10.23 -1.25 -12.59
N ILE A 47 10.30 -2.58 -12.44
CA ILE A 47 9.16 -3.40 -12.02
C ILE A 47 8.68 -2.98 -10.62
N LEU A 48 9.60 -2.79 -9.67
CA LEU A 48 9.27 -2.32 -8.31
C LEU A 48 8.63 -0.94 -8.34
N PHE A 49 9.13 -0.04 -9.19
CA PHE A 49 8.60 1.31 -9.33
C PHE A 49 7.20 1.31 -9.97
N GLU A 50 6.94 0.47 -10.96
CA GLU A 50 5.62 0.30 -11.54
C GLU A 50 4.61 -0.26 -10.53
N TYR A 51 5.02 -1.26 -9.75
CA TYR A 51 4.21 -1.77 -8.66
C TYR A 51 3.89 -0.65 -7.64
N PHE A 52 4.88 0.13 -7.23
CA PHE A 52 4.71 1.26 -6.31
C PHE A 52 3.70 2.28 -6.86
N LYS A 53 3.85 2.70 -8.12
CA LYS A 53 2.90 3.62 -8.76
C LYS A 53 1.48 3.05 -8.73
N LYS A 54 1.30 1.80 -9.15
CA LYS A 54 -0.02 1.18 -9.30
C LYS A 54 -0.72 0.94 -7.97
N HIS A 55 0.01 0.49 -6.95
CA HIS A 55 -0.60 -0.06 -5.73
C HIS A 55 -0.39 0.80 -4.47
N ILE A 56 0.65 1.63 -4.44
CA ILE A 56 1.00 2.44 -3.25
C ILE A 56 0.63 3.91 -3.51
N MET A 57 1.01 4.45 -4.66
CA MET A 57 0.73 5.82 -5.07
C MET A 57 -0.69 5.99 -5.63
N GLY A 58 -1.20 4.96 -6.31
CA GLY A 58 -2.55 4.92 -6.89
C GLY A 58 -2.73 5.87 -8.09
N ILE A 59 -3.98 6.32 -8.34
CA ILE A 59 -4.32 7.33 -9.37
C ILE A 59 -3.89 8.76 -8.94
N MET A 60 -3.22 8.91 -7.80
CA MET A 60 -2.72 10.22 -7.40
C MET A 60 -1.41 10.47 -8.14
N ASN A 61 -1.46 11.44 -9.05
CA ASN A 61 -0.30 12.05 -9.69
C ASN A 61 0.00 13.36 -8.93
N PRO A 62 0.61 13.31 -7.73
CA PRO A 62 1.00 14.52 -7.02
C PRO A 62 1.98 15.30 -7.89
N ALA A 63 1.58 16.49 -8.30
CA ALA A 63 2.41 17.38 -9.09
C ALA A 63 3.40 18.17 -8.20
N SER A 64 3.23 18.11 -6.88
CA SER A 64 4.02 18.86 -5.91
C SER A 64 4.22 18.14 -4.56
N CYS A 65 5.21 18.60 -3.77
CA CYS A 65 5.39 18.14 -2.39
C CYS A 65 4.17 18.42 -1.50
N ALA A 66 3.42 19.49 -1.76
CA ALA A 66 2.21 19.83 -1.01
C ALA A 66 1.11 18.77 -1.22
N ASP A 67 1.01 18.23 -2.44
CA ASP A 67 0.09 17.12 -2.75
C ASP A 67 0.48 15.87 -1.96
N VAL A 68 1.77 15.55 -1.91
CA VAL A 68 2.30 14.42 -1.13
C VAL A 68 1.98 14.57 0.36
N ILE A 69 2.19 15.75 0.94
CA ILE A 69 1.89 16.02 2.36
C ILE A 69 0.39 15.85 2.64
N SER A 70 -0.46 16.37 1.75
CA SER A 70 -1.92 16.26 1.86
C SER A 70 -2.39 14.81 1.79
N ILE A 71 -1.79 14.00 0.90
CA ILE A 71 -2.05 12.56 0.80
C ILE A 71 -1.70 11.85 2.10
N ILE A 72 -0.49 12.09 2.62
CA ILE A 72 -0.01 11.46 3.86
C ILE A 72 -0.93 11.82 5.03
N LYS A 73 -1.35 13.08 5.15
CA LYS A 73 -2.27 13.55 6.19
C LYS A 73 -3.61 12.80 6.13
N ARG A 74 -4.21 12.72 4.94
CA ARG A 74 -5.48 12.01 4.72
C ARG A 74 -5.38 10.51 5.05
N ILE A 75 -4.27 9.86 4.68
CA ILE A 75 -4.03 8.44 5.00
C ILE A 75 -3.94 8.23 6.52
N LYS A 76 -3.20 9.11 7.23
CA LYS A 76 -3.09 9.04 8.69
C LYS A 76 -4.46 9.19 9.37
N GLU A 77 -5.24 10.17 8.96
CA GLU A 77 -6.60 10.41 9.48
C GLU A 77 -7.52 9.21 9.21
N THR A 78 -7.49 8.66 8.00
CA THR A 78 -8.28 7.48 7.63
C THR A 78 -7.88 6.27 8.49
N ARG A 79 -6.59 6.06 8.73
CA ARG A 79 -6.09 4.95 9.55
C ARG A 79 -6.51 5.08 11.01
N ILE A 80 -6.46 6.29 11.57
CA ILE A 80 -6.93 6.58 12.94
C ILE A 80 -8.44 6.32 13.03
N ARG A 81 -9.21 6.81 12.05
CA ARG A 81 -10.67 6.63 12.00
C ARG A 81 -11.08 5.16 11.93
N ARG A 82 -10.40 4.36 11.10
CA ARG A 82 -10.65 2.90 11.03
C ARG A 82 -10.41 2.23 12.37
N ARG A 83 -9.25 2.49 13.01
CA ARG A 83 -8.98 1.92 14.35
C ARG A 83 -10.02 2.32 15.39
N TYR A 84 -10.51 3.56 15.36
CA TYR A 84 -11.57 3.99 16.28
C TYR A 84 -12.86 3.20 16.05
N ASN A 85 -13.28 3.05 14.79
CA ASN A 85 -14.48 2.31 14.45
C ASN A 85 -14.38 0.81 14.78
N ASP A 86 -13.19 0.21 14.64
CA ASP A 86 -12.93 -1.19 15.00
C ASP A 86 -13.05 -1.40 16.53
N VAL A 87 -12.65 -0.41 17.34
CA VAL A 87 -12.75 -0.46 18.82
C VAL A 87 -14.17 -0.21 19.32
N THR A 88 -14.97 0.60 18.64
CA THR A 88 -16.35 0.92 19.08
C THR A 88 -17.42 -0.03 18.55
N SER A 89 -17.06 -0.98 17.68
CA SER A 89 -18.00 -1.96 17.09
C SER A 89 -17.87 -3.37 17.68
N SER A 90 -17.04 -3.55 18.72
CA SER A 90 -16.93 -4.75 19.57
C SER A 90 -17.57 -4.50 20.94
#